data_AF-D8M3X6-F1
#
_entry.id   AF-D8M3X6-F1
#
_cell.length_a   1.000
_cell.length_b   1.000
_cell.length_c   1.000
_cell.angle_alpha   90.00
_cell.angle_beta   90.00
_cell.angle_gamma   90.00
#
_symmetry.space_group_name_H-M   'P 1'
#
loop_
_entity.id
_entity.type
_entity.pdbx_description
1 polymer ?
#
loop_
_entity_poly.entity_id
_entity_poly.type
_entity_poly.pdbx_seq_one_letter_code
_entity_poly.pdbx_strand_id
1 'polypeptide(L)'
;MENSDKSKSFHILNCESLESIQIGRYSFGDFGGEFELKNLPQLQSIQIGTIGSSSSNFYGSSFVIRDLPNLQSITLGKWAFAVSVTTIIENLPSLQKIELSYCALRGRDDDDSCSLTLRNLPNLTSITSKDWSFQYPRVVTLASISEY
;
A
#
# COMPACT_ATOMS: atom_id res chain seq x y z
N MET A 1 9.95 -4.70 17.57
CA MET A 1 8.54 -5.12 17.46
C MET A 1 8.45 -6.06 16.28
N GLU A 2 8.69 -7.35 16.50
CA GLU A 2 8.64 -8.43 15.49
C GLU A 2 7.40 -9.32 15.74
N ASN A 3 6.21 -8.71 15.88
CA ASN A 3 5.03 -9.43 16.37
C ASN A 3 3.86 -9.47 15.38
N SER A 4 4.16 -9.36 14.08
CA SER A 4 3.15 -9.52 13.03
C SER A 4 2.91 -11.01 12.77
N ASP A 5 1.67 -11.44 13.00
CA ASP A 5 1.25 -12.83 12.89
C ASP A 5 0.96 -13.17 11.41
N LYS A 6 1.75 -14.09 10.84
CA LYS A 6 1.63 -14.53 9.44
C LYS A 6 0.34 -15.31 9.17
N SER A 7 -0.37 -15.78 10.19
CA SER A 7 -1.67 -16.44 10.05
C SER A 7 -2.85 -15.47 9.91
N LYS A 8 -2.64 -14.17 10.21
CA LYS A 8 -3.69 -13.14 10.16
C LYS A 8 -3.67 -12.40 8.83
N SER A 9 -4.66 -12.67 8.00
CA SER A 9 -4.83 -12.05 6.69
C SER A 9 -6.08 -11.15 6.64
N PHE A 10 -6.03 -10.13 5.79
CA PHE A 10 -7.10 -9.17 5.58
C PHE A 10 -7.50 -9.15 4.11
N HIS A 11 -8.79 -9.36 3.83
CA HIS A 11 -9.31 -9.43 2.47
C HIS A 11 -10.60 -8.62 2.33
N ILE A 12 -10.70 -7.83 1.27
CA ILE A 12 -11.97 -7.26 0.79
C ILE A 12 -12.15 -7.70 -0.65
N LEU A 13 -13.17 -8.53 -0.89
CA LEU A 13 -13.37 -9.23 -2.15
C LEU A 13 -14.80 -9.01 -2.67
N ASN A 14 -14.93 -8.76 -3.97
CA ASN A 14 -16.21 -8.74 -4.70
C ASN A 14 -17.23 -7.73 -4.15
N CYS A 15 -16.77 -6.58 -3.66
CA CYS A 15 -17.66 -5.50 -3.23
C CYS A 15 -17.89 -4.51 -4.37
N GLU A 16 -18.90 -4.78 -5.20
CA GLU A 16 -19.17 -4.03 -6.44
C GLU A 16 -19.52 -2.56 -6.20
N SER A 17 -20.12 -2.23 -5.06
CA SER A 17 -20.54 -0.86 -4.72
C SER A 17 -19.60 -0.15 -3.74
N LEU A 18 -18.47 -0.76 -3.36
CA LEU A 18 -17.56 -0.15 -2.38
C LEU A 18 -16.75 0.97 -3.03
N GLU A 19 -16.96 2.20 -2.57
CA GLU A 19 -16.30 3.39 -3.13
C GLU A 19 -15.07 3.85 -2.33
N SER A 20 -15.03 3.59 -1.03
CA SER A 20 -13.93 4.02 -0.17
C SER A 20 -13.61 3.00 0.92
N ILE A 21 -12.32 2.91 1.26
CA ILE A 21 -11.82 2.16 2.41
C ILE A 21 -11.16 3.14 3.36
N GLN A 22 -11.63 3.17 4.60
CA GLN A 22 -11.02 3.93 5.69
C GLN A 22 -10.71 3.00 6.86
N ILE A 23 -9.43 2.85 7.17
CA ILE A 23 -8.95 2.04 8.30
C ILE A 23 -8.28 2.97 9.30
N GLY A 24 -8.83 3.03 10.52
CA GLY A 24 -8.33 3.87 11.60
C GLY A 24 -6.95 3.46 12.11
N ARG A 25 -6.33 4.33 12.92
CA ARG A 25 -5.01 4.09 13.52
C ARG A 25 -5.00 2.81 14.34
N TYR A 26 -3.91 2.06 14.28
CA TYR A 26 -3.61 0.83 15.03
C TYR A 26 -4.47 -0.40 14.69
N SER A 27 -5.47 -0.26 13.80
CA SER A 27 -6.20 -1.41 13.27
C SER A 27 -5.27 -2.36 12.51
N PHE A 28 -5.43 -3.66 12.75
CA PHE A 28 -4.66 -4.72 12.08
C PHE A 28 -3.13 -4.58 12.24
N GLY A 29 -2.66 -3.96 13.32
CA GLY A 29 -1.22 -3.77 13.55
C GLY A 29 -0.44 -5.08 13.76
N ASP A 30 -1.14 -6.12 14.22
CA ASP A 30 -0.62 -7.47 14.41
C ASP A 30 -0.80 -8.39 13.19
N PHE A 31 -1.39 -7.89 12.09
CA PHE A 31 -1.54 -8.66 10.86
C PHE A 31 -0.19 -8.68 10.11
N GLY A 32 0.26 -9.89 9.79
CA GLY A 32 1.45 -10.14 8.98
C GLY A 32 1.21 -11.01 7.76
N GLY A 33 -0.01 -11.55 7.61
CA GLY A 33 -0.42 -12.39 6.49
C GLY A 33 -0.75 -11.57 5.23
N GLU A 34 -1.63 -12.10 4.40
CA GLU A 34 -1.99 -11.46 3.13
C GLU A 34 -2.86 -10.22 3.36
N PHE A 35 -2.60 -9.18 2.59
CA PHE A 35 -3.48 -8.02 2.43
C PHE A 35 -3.98 -8.03 0.99
N GLU A 36 -5.27 -8.28 0.78
CA GLU A 36 -5.85 -8.44 -0.55
C GLU A 36 -7.08 -7.55 -0.76
N LEU A 37 -7.07 -6.80 -1.85
CA LEU A 37 -8.21 -6.05 -2.36
C LEU A 37 -8.47 -6.53 -3.79
N LYS A 38 -9.64 -7.12 -4.04
CA LYS A 38 -9.93 -7.76 -5.33
C LYS A 38 -11.38 -7.57 -5.75
N ASN A 39 -11.59 -7.34 -7.05
CA ASN A 39 -12.91 -7.15 -7.65
C ASN A 39 -13.70 -6.02 -6.95
N LEU A 40 -13.08 -4.84 -6.87
CA LEU A 40 -13.65 -3.62 -6.29
C LEU A 40 -13.79 -2.54 -7.37
N PRO A 41 -14.68 -2.74 -8.36
CA PRO A 41 -14.73 -1.91 -9.56
C PRO A 41 -15.04 -0.44 -9.27
N GLN A 42 -15.77 -0.12 -8.19
CA GLN A 42 -16.14 1.25 -7.83
C GLN A 42 -15.20 1.89 -6.80
N LEU A 43 -14.14 1.21 -6.37
CA LEU A 43 -13.26 1.73 -5.32
C LEU A 43 -12.44 2.92 -5.84
N GLN A 44 -12.59 4.07 -5.18
CA GLN A 44 -11.96 5.34 -5.57
C GLN A 44 -10.87 5.78 -4.60
N SER A 45 -10.98 5.44 -3.32
CA SER A 45 -10.02 5.89 -2.31
C SER A 45 -9.67 4.83 -1.27
N ILE A 46 -8.39 4.77 -0.90
CA ILE A 46 -7.89 4.00 0.23
C ILE A 46 -7.21 4.95 1.19
N GLN A 47 -7.67 4.95 2.44
CA GLN A 47 -7.02 5.61 3.56
C GLN A 47 -6.77 4.61 4.68
N ILE A 48 -5.50 4.40 5.03
CA ILE A 48 -5.09 3.51 6.12
C ILE A 48 -4.23 4.30 7.09
N GLY A 49 -4.74 4.50 8.30
CA GLY A 49 -4.14 5.36 9.31
C GLY A 49 -4.46 6.84 9.08
N THR A 50 -3.68 7.71 9.72
CA THR A 50 -3.88 9.16 9.68
C THR A 50 -2.56 9.86 9.39
N ILE A 51 -2.58 10.81 8.46
CA ILE A 51 -1.40 11.60 8.12
C ILE A 51 -0.91 12.37 9.35
N GLY A 52 0.41 12.34 9.57
CA GLY A 52 1.05 13.04 10.69
C GLY A 52 0.83 12.42 12.08
N SER A 53 0.11 11.29 12.19
CA SER A 53 -0.11 10.59 13.45
C SER A 53 0.38 9.14 13.39
N SER A 54 0.98 8.65 14.49
CA SER A 54 1.37 7.24 14.63
C SER A 54 0.19 6.32 14.35
N SER A 55 0.32 5.46 13.35
CA SER A 55 -0.78 4.62 12.84
C SER A 55 -0.47 3.12 12.97
N SER A 56 0.73 2.65 12.59
CA SER A 56 1.18 1.26 12.77
C SER A 56 0.21 0.18 12.27
N ASN A 57 -0.58 0.48 11.25
CA ASN A 57 -1.46 -0.48 10.59
C ASN A 57 -0.62 -1.49 9.80
N PHE A 58 -0.97 -2.77 9.83
CA PHE A 58 -0.35 -3.78 8.98
C PHE A 58 1.20 -3.78 9.02
N TYR A 59 1.80 -3.55 10.20
CA TYR A 59 3.23 -3.24 10.40
C TYR A 59 4.23 -4.29 9.87
N GLY A 60 3.79 -5.47 9.42
CA GLY A 60 4.66 -6.48 8.83
C GLY A 60 4.01 -7.23 7.66
N SER A 61 2.94 -6.66 7.11
CA SER A 61 2.26 -7.19 5.92
C SER A 61 2.79 -6.51 4.66
N SER A 62 2.79 -7.24 3.56
CA SER A 62 3.07 -6.69 2.24
C SER A 62 1.89 -5.83 1.75
N PHE A 63 2.18 -4.75 1.03
CA PHE A 63 1.15 -3.91 0.42
C PHE A 63 1.05 -4.19 -1.06
N VAL A 64 0.07 -5.01 -1.44
CA VAL A 64 -0.10 -5.48 -2.82
C VAL A 64 -1.50 -5.15 -3.30
N ILE A 65 -1.59 -4.23 -4.26
CA ILE A 65 -2.84 -3.84 -4.89
C ILE A 65 -2.68 -3.83 -6.42
N ARG A 66 -3.66 -4.41 -7.11
CA ARG A 66 -3.68 -4.54 -8.57
C ARG A 66 -5.07 -4.36 -9.12
N ASP A 67 -5.16 -3.92 -10.37
CA ASP A 67 -6.38 -4.01 -11.19
C ASP A 67 -7.60 -3.33 -10.53
N LEU A 68 -7.38 -2.14 -9.94
CA LEU A 68 -8.44 -1.29 -9.39
C LEU A 68 -8.66 -0.10 -10.34
N PRO A 69 -9.55 -0.24 -11.35
CA PRO A 69 -9.61 0.68 -12.49
C PRO A 69 -10.02 2.10 -12.10
N ASN A 70 -10.81 2.26 -11.03
CA ASN A 70 -11.32 3.55 -10.57
C ASN A 70 -10.58 4.10 -9.34
N LEU A 71 -9.52 3.45 -8.86
CA LEU A 71 -8.80 3.92 -7.68
C LEU A 71 -8.01 5.18 -8.03
N GLN A 72 -8.30 6.29 -7.34
CA GLN A 72 -7.73 7.61 -7.61
C GLN A 72 -6.68 8.01 -6.59
N SER A 73 -6.83 7.58 -5.34
CA SER A 73 -5.96 8.03 -4.24
C SER A 73 -5.63 6.94 -3.23
N ILE A 74 -4.38 6.95 -2.77
CA ILE A 74 -3.88 6.11 -1.69
C ILE A 74 -3.26 7.01 -0.62
N THR A 75 -3.71 6.85 0.62
CA THR A 75 -3.19 7.58 1.78
C THR A 75 -2.78 6.61 2.87
N LEU A 76 -1.50 6.60 3.25
CA LEU A 76 -0.94 5.72 4.28
C LEU A 76 -0.34 6.54 5.44
N GLY A 77 -0.81 6.25 6.65
CA GLY A 77 -0.38 6.86 7.90
C GLY A 77 0.99 6.37 8.37
N LYS A 78 1.51 6.99 9.44
CA LYS A 78 2.86 6.68 9.96
C LYS A 78 2.98 5.20 10.33
N TRP A 79 4.02 4.54 9.82
CA TRP A 79 4.29 3.11 9.98
C TRP A 79 3.23 2.16 9.39
N ALA A 80 2.33 2.64 8.53
CA ALA A 80 1.43 1.74 7.79
C ALA A 80 2.24 0.89 6.81
N PHE A 81 2.11 -0.44 6.88
CA PHE A 81 2.90 -1.38 6.06
C PHE A 81 4.42 -1.15 6.16
N ALA A 82 4.90 -0.73 7.33
CA ALA A 82 6.34 -0.72 7.61
C ALA A 82 6.87 -2.16 7.58
N VAL A 83 8.20 -2.32 7.50
CA VAL A 83 8.90 -3.63 7.54
C VAL A 83 8.28 -4.66 6.56
N SER A 84 7.76 -4.17 5.44
CA SER A 84 7.14 -5.00 4.41
C SER A 84 8.22 -5.53 3.47
N VAL A 85 8.05 -6.77 3.00
CA VAL A 85 8.99 -7.39 2.05
C VAL A 85 8.61 -7.03 0.62
N THR A 86 7.32 -6.87 0.35
CA THR A 86 6.83 -6.62 -1.01
C THR A 86 5.83 -5.48 -1.01
N THR A 87 6.10 -4.48 -1.85
CA THR A 87 5.14 -3.44 -2.20
C THR A 87 4.91 -3.47 -3.70
N ILE A 88 3.66 -3.70 -4.11
CA ILE A 88 3.25 -3.70 -5.53
C ILE A 88 2.01 -2.84 -5.69
N ILE A 89 2.14 -1.81 -6.52
CA ILE A 89 1.06 -0.92 -6.93
C ILE A 89 1.04 -0.94 -8.46
N GLU A 90 0.03 -1.59 -9.02
CA GLU A 90 0.06 -2.00 -10.41
C GLU A 90 -1.31 -1.93 -11.09
N ASN A 91 -1.33 -1.56 -12.39
CA ASN A 91 -2.54 -1.55 -13.22
C ASN A 91 -3.66 -0.70 -12.62
N LEU A 92 -3.30 0.53 -12.22
CA LEU A 92 -4.23 1.48 -11.61
C LEU A 92 -4.36 2.70 -12.54
N PRO A 93 -5.13 2.58 -13.64
CA PRO A 93 -5.17 3.59 -14.69
C PRO A 93 -5.69 4.93 -14.19
N SER A 94 -6.55 4.97 -13.16
CA SER A 94 -7.09 6.21 -12.59
C SER A 94 -6.29 6.77 -11.42
N LEU A 95 -5.20 6.12 -10.99
CA LEU A 95 -4.47 6.53 -9.80
C LEU A 95 -3.72 7.84 -10.07
N GLN A 96 -4.03 8.87 -9.30
CA GLN A 96 -3.44 10.20 -9.46
C GLN A 96 -2.45 10.55 -8.36
N LYS A 97 -2.71 10.10 -7.14
CA LYS A 97 -1.98 10.55 -5.94
C LYS A 97 -1.69 9.40 -4.97
N ILE A 98 -0.44 9.34 -4.52
CA ILE A 98 -0.02 8.52 -3.38
C ILE A 98 0.53 9.46 -2.30
N GLU A 99 -0.04 9.41 -1.09
CA GLU A 99 0.40 10.18 0.07
C GLU A 99 0.83 9.27 1.22
N LEU A 100 2.09 9.43 1.64
CA LEU A 100 2.75 8.57 2.62
C LEU A 100 3.28 9.40 3.79
N SER A 101 2.96 8.96 5.01
CA SER A 101 3.56 9.49 6.24
C SER A 101 4.85 8.76 6.60
N TYR A 102 5.53 9.25 7.65
CA TYR A 102 6.79 8.70 8.17
C TYR A 102 6.84 7.16 8.19
N CYS A 103 7.83 6.58 7.50
CA CYS A 103 8.06 5.13 7.41
C CYS A 103 6.87 4.30 6.88
N ALA A 104 5.92 4.89 6.16
CA ALA A 104 4.92 4.10 5.43
C ALA A 104 5.60 3.35 4.28
N LEU A 105 5.26 2.08 4.06
CA LEU A 105 5.92 1.24 3.04
C LEU A 105 7.45 1.17 3.20
N ARG A 106 7.96 1.30 4.43
CA ARG A 106 9.38 1.07 4.71
C ARG A 106 9.66 -0.42 4.51
N GLY A 107 10.68 -0.73 3.72
CA GLY A 107 11.15 -2.10 3.55
C GLY A 107 11.66 -2.70 4.85
N ARG A 108 11.71 -4.02 4.89
CA ARG A 108 12.42 -4.77 5.92
C ARG A 108 13.93 -4.68 5.68
N ASP A 109 14.70 -4.30 6.69
CA ASP A 109 16.13 -3.99 6.59
C ASP A 109 17.04 -5.24 6.62
N ASP A 110 16.56 -6.33 7.20
CA ASP A 110 17.25 -7.63 7.29
C ASP A 110 16.87 -8.61 6.16
N ASP A 111 16.10 -8.17 5.16
CA ASP A 111 15.63 -9.03 4.06
C ASP A 111 16.11 -8.52 2.69
N ASP A 112 16.90 -9.35 2.03
CA ASP A 112 17.53 -9.07 0.74
C ASP A 112 16.54 -9.10 -0.43
N SER A 113 15.33 -9.63 -0.23
CA SER A 113 14.27 -9.74 -1.24
C SER A 113 13.31 -8.54 -1.27
N CYS A 114 13.51 -7.56 -0.37
CA CYS A 114 12.67 -6.37 -0.28
C CYS A 114 12.55 -5.63 -1.61
N SER A 115 11.32 -5.48 -2.11
CA SER A 115 11.05 -4.90 -3.43
C SER A 115 9.89 -3.92 -3.43
N LEU A 116 10.01 -2.91 -4.29
CA LEU A 116 9.00 -1.91 -4.57
C LEU A 116 8.76 -1.86 -6.09
N THR A 117 7.54 -2.16 -6.50
CA THR A 117 7.12 -2.09 -7.91
C THR A 117 5.94 -1.14 -8.06
N LEU A 118 6.14 -0.11 -8.87
CA LEU A 118 5.11 0.83 -9.33
C LEU A 118 5.04 0.72 -10.85
N ARG A 119 3.97 0.15 -11.40
CA ARG A 119 3.85 -0.07 -12.85
C ARG A 119 2.44 0.17 -13.38
N ASN A 120 2.33 0.60 -14.62
CA ASN A 120 1.03 0.83 -15.28
C ASN A 120 0.16 1.82 -14.49
N LEU A 121 0.74 2.98 -14.20
CA LEU A 121 0.11 4.10 -13.49
C LEU A 121 0.09 5.35 -14.39
N PRO A 122 -0.57 5.31 -15.57
CA PRO A 122 -0.45 6.34 -16.61
C PRO A 122 -0.90 7.74 -16.17
N ASN A 123 -1.82 7.82 -15.20
CA ASN A 123 -2.33 9.09 -14.67
C ASN A 123 -1.68 9.51 -13.33
N LEU A 124 -0.63 8.81 -12.88
CA LEU A 124 0.03 9.15 -11.62
C LEU A 124 0.79 10.46 -11.76
N THR A 125 0.36 11.47 -11.02
CA THR A 125 0.95 12.82 -11.08
C THR A 125 1.89 13.11 -9.91
N SER A 126 1.67 12.47 -8.77
CA SER A 126 2.44 12.74 -7.56
C SER A 126 2.54 11.55 -6.61
N ILE A 127 3.74 11.40 -6.04
CA ILE A 127 4.00 10.58 -4.86
C ILE A 127 4.63 11.51 -3.82
N THR A 128 3.93 11.72 -2.71
CA THR A 128 4.42 12.58 -1.63
C THR A 128 4.72 11.73 -0.41
N SER A 129 5.96 11.80 0.07
CA SER A 129 6.40 11.17 1.32
C SER A 129 6.86 12.21 2.32
N LYS A 130 6.44 12.10 3.57
CA LYS A 130 6.88 13.02 4.63
C LYS A 130 8.24 12.70 5.25
N ASP A 131 8.78 11.49 5.08
CA ASP A 131 10.12 11.06 5.56
C ASP A 131 10.49 9.68 4.97
N TRP A 132 11.04 8.74 5.75
CA TRP A 132 11.65 7.45 5.40
C TRP A 132 10.71 6.38 4.80
N SER A 133 9.70 6.79 4.03
CA SER A 133 8.94 5.88 3.16
C SER A 133 9.86 5.36 2.06
N PHE A 134 9.64 4.11 1.64
CA PHE A 134 10.51 3.44 0.67
C PHE A 134 11.99 3.37 1.06
N GLN A 135 12.32 3.44 2.36
CA GLN A 135 13.65 3.10 2.85
C GLN A 135 13.77 1.58 2.95
N TYR A 136 14.87 1.00 2.44
CA TYR A 136 15.19 -0.43 2.39
C TYR A 136 14.58 -1.35 1.31
N PRO A 137 13.66 -0.96 0.40
CA PRO A 137 13.50 -1.70 -0.85
C PRO A 137 14.85 -1.76 -1.58
N ARG A 138 15.32 -2.98 -1.86
CA ARG A 138 16.57 -3.21 -2.59
C ARG A 138 16.38 -3.11 -4.10
N VAL A 139 15.23 -3.54 -4.57
CA VAL A 139 14.84 -3.41 -5.97
C VAL A 139 13.68 -2.44 -6.07
N VAL A 140 13.86 -1.40 -6.89
CA VAL A 140 12.83 -0.41 -7.18
C VAL A 140 12.57 -0.43 -8.68
N THR A 141 11.32 -0.66 -9.06
CA THR A 141 10.87 -0.63 -10.46
C THR A 141 9.78 0.41 -10.63
N LEU A 142 10.06 1.42 -11.46
CA LEU A 142 9.06 2.35 -11.98
C LEU A 142 8.98 2.16 -13.49
N ALA A 143 7.83 1.72 -13.97
CA ALA A 143 7.64 1.46 -15.40
C ALA A 143 6.23 1.89 -15.84
N SER A 144 6.17 2.81 -16.79
CA SER A 144 4.97 3.00 -17.60
C SER A 144 5.04 2.02 -18.75
N ILE A 145 4.13 1.05 -18.85
CA ILE A 145 3.96 0.32 -20.10
C ILE A 145 3.01 1.19 -20.93
N SER A 146 3.58 1.96 -21.85
CA SER A 146 2.82 2.57 -22.93
C SER A 146 2.44 1.44 -23.88
N GLU A 147 1.23 0.90 -23.75
CA GLU A 147 0.62 0.14 -24.83
C GLU A 147 0.04 1.16 -25.84
N TYR A 148 0.59 1.12 -27.05
CA TYR A 148 0.11 1.85 -28.22
C TYR A 148 -1.22 1.29 -28.72
#